data_AF-A0A6H0ZHD9-F1
#
_entry.id   AF-A0A6H0ZHD9-F1
#
_cell.length_a   1.000
_cell.length_b   1.000
_cell.length_c   1.000
_cell.angle_alpha   90.00
_cell.angle_beta   90.00
_cell.angle_gamma   90.00
#
_symmetry.space_group_name_H-M   'P 1'
#
loop_
_entity.id
_entity.type
_entity.pdbx_description
1 polymer ?
#
loop_
_entity_poly.entity_id
_entity_poly.type
_entity_poly.pdbx_seq_one_letter_code
_entity_poly.pdbx_strand_id
1 'polypeptide(L)'
;MDAKSTAAESHAYDQKRIVEVIRAFEAGEIVVVTDDDDRENEGDLIVAAVHCTAEKMAFIVRHTSGIVCAPMPSEEAKRLNLNAMVAENDSAHTTAFTVSVDFKHGTTTGISADDRTLTVRNLANPNVGAADFTRPGHIFPLIAREGGVLMRSGHTEAAVDLCKLAGLPPIGVICELVNDDGTVTRGPQVTAFAEKHQLKQVSVADLIAYRQRKETLVEMGSSFTIETPFGPAKAHAYSLPWDPMQHVAIIFGDIRDGVDIPVRLHLENVTRDVFGARRPLDRYMAKIEEEGGGVIIYLREGSVGVGQTDHGCKLHQDQERHSKTQARESEWLEIGLGAQILKDLGVTSIKLLTRSERHYVGLEGFGIKIAETIRC
;
A
#
# COMPACT_ATOMS: atom_id res chain seq x y z
N MET A 1 4.83 -33.82 -28.61
CA MET A 1 5.34 -32.44 -28.58
C MET A 1 4.49 -31.74 -27.54
N ASP A 2 4.89 -31.88 -26.29
CA ASP A 2 4.10 -31.49 -25.13
C ASP A 2 4.41 -30.04 -24.78
N ALA A 3 3.39 -29.18 -24.92
CA ALA A 3 3.42 -27.82 -24.44
C ALA A 3 3.23 -27.82 -22.92
N LYS A 4 4.32 -27.65 -22.16
CA LYS A 4 4.24 -27.33 -20.74
C LYS A 4 3.72 -25.90 -20.58
N SER A 5 2.46 -25.80 -20.18
CA SER A 5 1.90 -24.61 -19.54
C SER A 5 2.57 -24.44 -18.17
N THR A 6 3.41 -23.42 -18.03
CA THR A 6 3.87 -22.93 -16.74
C THR A 6 2.77 -22.06 -16.14
N ALA A 7 2.03 -22.62 -15.19
CA ALA A 7 1.19 -21.84 -14.28
C ALA A 7 2.10 -20.92 -13.46
N ALA A 8 1.78 -19.63 -13.42
CA ALA A 8 2.40 -18.68 -12.51
C ALA A 8 2.11 -19.14 -11.07
N GLU A 9 3.16 -19.49 -10.33
CA GLU A 9 3.07 -19.79 -8.91
C GLU A 9 2.56 -18.54 -8.19
N SER A 10 1.44 -18.67 -7.50
CA SER A 10 0.90 -17.60 -6.66
C SER A 10 1.89 -17.33 -5.53
N HIS A 11 2.42 -16.11 -5.44
CA HIS A 11 3.25 -15.65 -4.33
C HIS A 11 2.43 -15.75 -3.03
N ALA A 12 2.63 -16.81 -2.27
CA ALA A 12 1.93 -17.03 -1.00
C ALA A 12 2.60 -16.17 0.07
N TYR A 13 1.83 -15.27 0.68
CA TYR A 13 2.29 -14.39 1.76
C TYR A 13 2.98 -15.19 2.87
N ASP A 14 4.25 -14.88 3.14
CA ASP A 14 5.03 -15.46 4.23
C ASP A 14 5.37 -14.41 5.30
N GLN A 15 4.65 -14.48 6.42
CA GLN A 15 4.85 -13.57 7.54
C GLN A 15 6.28 -13.62 8.11
N LYS A 16 6.94 -14.79 8.08
CA LYS A 16 8.30 -14.90 8.63
C LYS A 16 9.29 -14.11 7.79
N ARG A 17 9.16 -14.18 6.46
CA ARG A 17 10.02 -13.46 5.51
C ARG A 17 9.98 -11.95 5.73
N ILE A 18 8.79 -11.35 5.80
CA ILE A 18 8.66 -9.90 6.04
C ILE A 18 9.22 -9.49 7.40
N VAL A 19 9.01 -10.30 8.45
CA VAL A 19 9.59 -10.02 9.78
C VAL A 19 11.11 -10.07 9.74
N GLU A 20 11.72 -11.04 9.04
CA GLU A 20 13.16 -11.11 8.85
C GLU A 20 13.70 -9.88 8.10
N VAL A 21 13.00 -9.44 7.05
CA VAL A 21 13.38 -8.25 6.27
C VAL A 21 13.35 -7.00 7.15
N ILE A 22 12.29 -6.81 7.95
CA ILE A 22 12.19 -5.67 8.88
C ILE A 22 13.32 -5.72 9.91
N ARG A 23 13.70 -6.89 10.44
CA ARG A 23 14.81 -7.03 11.40
C ARG A 23 16.17 -6.75 10.76
N ALA A 24 16.40 -7.20 9.52
CA ALA A 24 17.61 -6.88 8.77
C ALA A 24 17.71 -5.37 8.53
N PHE A 25 16.60 -4.74 8.13
CA PHE A 25 16.51 -3.31 7.92
C PHE A 25 16.75 -2.50 9.21
N GLU A 26 16.18 -2.94 10.34
CA GLU A 26 16.42 -2.39 11.68
C GLU A 26 17.90 -2.51 12.09
N ALA A 27 18.57 -3.61 11.74
CA ALA A 27 20.01 -3.79 11.96
C ALA A 27 20.88 -2.95 11.01
N GLY A 28 20.26 -2.22 10.08
CA GLY A 28 20.92 -1.33 9.14
C GLY A 28 21.41 -2.01 7.86
N GLU A 29 20.94 -3.22 7.54
CA GLU A 29 21.22 -3.89 6.27
C GLU A 29 20.50 -3.20 5.10
N ILE A 30 21.07 -3.34 3.90
CA ILE A 30 20.37 -2.99 2.66
C ILE A 30 19.39 -4.12 2.37
N VAL A 31 18.16 -3.78 2.00
CA VAL A 31 17.14 -4.74 1.55
C VAL A 31 16.74 -4.44 0.12
N VAL A 32 16.25 -5.45 -0.59
CA VAL A 32 15.70 -5.32 -1.92
C VAL A 32 14.17 -5.27 -1.81
N VAL A 33 13.55 -4.23 -2.37
CA VAL A 33 12.09 -4.17 -2.46
C VAL A 33 11.68 -4.20 -3.92
N THR A 34 10.74 -5.07 -4.25
CA THR A 34 10.11 -5.12 -5.58
C THR A 34 8.69 -4.60 -5.50
N ASP A 35 8.29 -3.77 -6.45
CA ASP A 35 6.87 -3.47 -6.67
C ASP A 35 6.20 -4.52 -7.56
N ASP A 36 4.91 -4.35 -7.80
CA ASP A 36 4.09 -5.35 -8.50
C ASP A 36 4.40 -5.40 -10.01
N ASP A 37 4.16 -6.57 -10.61
CA ASP A 37 4.50 -6.89 -12.00
C ASP A 37 3.90 -5.93 -13.05
N ASP A 38 2.85 -5.20 -12.69
CA ASP A 38 2.09 -4.27 -13.53
C ASP A 38 2.28 -2.78 -13.18
N ARG A 39 3.11 -2.46 -12.18
CA ARG A 39 3.57 -1.10 -11.89
C ARG A 39 4.90 -0.85 -12.61
N GLU A 40 6.00 -0.81 -11.88
CA GLU A 40 7.32 -0.70 -12.48
C GLU A 40 7.87 -2.10 -12.74
N ASN A 41 7.58 -3.13 -11.94
CA ASN A 41 8.23 -4.45 -11.97
C ASN A 41 9.77 -4.31 -11.89
N GLU A 42 10.20 -3.44 -10.99
CA GLU A 42 11.60 -3.09 -10.76
C GLU A 42 11.99 -3.45 -9.33
N GLY A 43 13.29 -3.52 -9.06
CA GLY A 43 13.82 -3.75 -7.73
C GLY A 43 14.63 -2.56 -7.26
N ASP A 44 14.30 -2.03 -6.08
CA ASP A 44 15.05 -0.96 -5.44
C ASP A 44 15.93 -1.51 -4.32
N LEU A 45 17.15 -0.98 -4.23
CA LEU A 45 17.97 -1.11 -3.02
C LEU A 45 17.50 -0.07 -2.00
N ILE A 46 17.08 -0.53 -0.83
CA ILE A 46 16.54 0.32 0.24
C ILE A 46 17.38 0.17 1.51
N VAL A 47 17.75 1.29 2.13
CA VAL A 47 18.36 1.32 3.47
C VAL A 47 17.84 2.54 4.25
N ALA A 48 17.70 2.42 5.57
CA ALA A 48 17.38 3.57 6.41
C ALA A 48 18.52 4.60 6.36
N ALA A 49 18.21 5.88 6.14
CA ALA A 49 19.20 6.93 5.97
C ALA A 49 20.15 7.06 7.18
N VAL A 50 19.64 6.81 8.40
CA VAL A 50 20.44 6.82 9.64
C VAL A 50 21.52 5.72 9.66
N HIS A 51 21.30 4.61 8.96
CA HIS A 51 22.22 3.47 8.86
C HIS A 51 23.07 3.47 7.59
N CYS A 52 22.87 4.46 6.71
CA CYS A 52 23.67 4.62 5.51
C CYS A 52 25.14 4.92 5.88
N THR A 53 26.06 4.25 5.19
CA THR A 53 27.50 4.44 5.28
C THR A 53 28.06 4.69 3.88
N ALA A 54 29.25 5.26 3.76
CA ALA A 54 29.88 5.49 2.46
C ALA A 54 30.05 4.20 1.64
N GLU A 55 30.36 3.08 2.31
CA GLU A 55 30.44 1.77 1.67
C GLU A 55 29.09 1.33 1.10
N LYS A 56 27.99 1.49 1.87
CA LYS A 56 26.64 1.17 1.39
C LYS A 56 26.21 2.09 0.26
N MET A 57 26.52 3.38 0.35
CA MET A 57 26.23 4.35 -0.71
C MET A 57 27.02 4.02 -1.99
N ALA A 58 28.29 3.64 -1.87
CA ALA A 58 29.09 3.18 -2.99
C ALA A 58 28.52 1.90 -3.60
N PHE A 59 28.06 0.96 -2.77
CA PHE A 59 27.38 -0.26 -3.22
C PHE A 59 26.09 0.06 -3.98
N ILE A 60 25.25 0.95 -3.45
CA ILE A 60 24.03 1.43 -4.12
C ILE A 60 24.41 2.00 -5.48
N VAL A 61 25.28 3.02 -5.54
CA VAL A 61 25.66 3.68 -6.81
C VAL A 61 26.30 2.70 -7.81
N ARG A 62 27.04 1.70 -7.35
CA ARG A 62 27.69 0.68 -8.19
C ARG A 62 26.68 -0.22 -8.93
N HIS A 63 25.51 -0.46 -8.35
CA HIS A 63 24.55 -1.48 -8.80
C HIS A 63 23.20 -0.92 -9.23
N THR A 64 23.05 0.41 -9.27
CA THR A 64 21.77 1.08 -9.51
C THR A 64 21.92 2.20 -10.54
N SER A 65 20.81 2.84 -10.89
CA SER A 65 20.76 3.99 -11.81
C SER A 65 21.68 5.16 -11.39
N GLY A 66 22.01 5.24 -10.09
CA GLY A 66 22.80 6.33 -9.51
C GLY A 66 21.97 7.58 -9.17
N ILE A 67 20.67 7.59 -9.49
CA ILE A 67 19.69 8.60 -9.08
C ILE A 67 19.25 8.29 -7.64
N VAL A 68 20.14 8.55 -6.69
CA VAL A 68 19.91 8.20 -5.29
C VAL A 68 18.85 9.12 -4.70
N CYS A 69 17.74 8.52 -4.30
CA CYS A 69 16.60 9.22 -3.75
C CYS A 69 16.50 9.07 -2.23
N ALA A 70 15.88 10.03 -1.56
CA ALA A 70 15.66 10.03 -0.11
C ALA A 70 14.17 10.17 0.22
N PRO A 71 13.40 9.06 0.26
CA PRO A 71 12.00 9.09 0.64
C PRO A 71 11.78 9.56 2.07
N MET A 72 10.80 10.44 2.28
CA MET A 72 10.46 10.99 3.59
C MET A 72 8.98 11.41 3.69
N PRO A 73 8.42 11.53 4.90
CA PRO A 73 7.12 12.14 5.13
C PRO A 73 7.05 13.60 4.68
N SER A 74 5.85 14.07 4.35
CA SER A 74 5.58 15.48 4.03
C SER A 74 6.05 16.45 5.13
N GLU A 75 5.92 16.07 6.40
CA GLU A 75 6.37 16.90 7.53
C GLU A 75 7.89 17.11 7.57
N GLU A 76 8.68 16.10 7.18
CA GLU A 76 10.14 16.24 7.07
C GLU A 76 10.52 17.16 5.92
N ALA A 77 9.84 17.01 4.77
CA ALA A 77 10.03 17.90 3.64
C ALA A 77 9.68 19.36 3.98
N LYS A 78 8.57 19.60 4.71
CA LYS A 78 8.19 20.93 5.20
C LYS A 78 9.23 21.49 6.18
N ARG A 79 9.65 20.69 7.17
CA ARG A 79 10.67 21.06 8.17
C ARG A 79 11.97 21.50 7.51
N LEU A 80 12.36 20.82 6.44
CA LEU A 80 13.57 21.07 5.68
C LEU A 80 13.36 22.03 4.49
N ASN A 81 12.16 22.61 4.32
CA ASN A 81 11.81 23.49 3.20
C ASN A 81 12.19 22.90 1.83
N LEU A 82 11.73 21.68 1.58
CA LEU A 82 11.93 20.93 0.34
C LEU A 82 10.66 21.02 -0.52
N ASN A 83 10.61 22.04 -1.36
CA ASN A 83 9.50 22.25 -2.30
C ASN A 83 9.55 21.26 -3.46
N ALA A 84 8.39 20.98 -4.06
CA ALA A 84 8.29 20.18 -5.27
C ALA A 84 9.24 20.70 -6.36
N MET A 85 9.85 19.79 -7.11
CA MET A 85 10.79 20.14 -8.18
C MET A 85 10.12 20.91 -9.32
N VAL A 86 8.87 20.54 -9.63
CA VAL A 86 8.05 21.12 -10.70
C VAL A 86 6.69 21.52 -10.15
N ALA A 87 6.06 22.52 -10.76
CA ALA A 87 4.73 22.99 -10.34
C ALA A 87 3.62 22.01 -10.72
N GLU A 88 3.70 21.44 -11.92
CA GLU A 88 2.80 20.39 -12.43
C GLU A 88 3.64 19.15 -12.74
N ASN A 89 3.26 18.01 -12.15
CA ASN A 89 3.97 16.75 -12.34
C ASN A 89 3.16 15.84 -13.26
N ASP A 90 3.61 15.72 -14.50
CA ASP A 90 3.01 14.91 -15.57
C ASP A 90 3.72 13.56 -15.78
N SER A 91 4.63 13.18 -14.86
CA SER A 91 5.32 11.88 -14.92
C SER A 91 4.33 10.72 -14.75
N ALA A 92 4.63 9.59 -15.41
CA ALA A 92 3.76 8.42 -15.47
C ALA A 92 3.28 7.91 -14.09
N HIS A 93 4.12 8.02 -13.07
CA HIS A 93 3.81 7.57 -11.70
C HIS A 93 3.64 8.73 -10.71
N THR A 94 3.65 9.97 -11.18
CA THR A 94 3.56 11.20 -10.38
C THR A 94 4.51 11.20 -9.19
N THR A 95 5.72 10.66 -9.38
CA THR A 95 6.72 10.50 -8.32
C THR A 95 7.07 11.87 -7.75
N ALA A 96 6.88 12.04 -6.45
CA ALA A 96 6.87 13.35 -5.80
C ALA A 96 8.29 13.86 -5.47
N PHE A 97 9.07 14.13 -6.52
CA PHE A 97 10.39 14.74 -6.42
C PHE A 97 10.32 16.15 -5.83
N THR A 98 11.20 16.42 -4.87
CA THR A 98 11.51 17.80 -4.44
C THR A 98 12.73 18.32 -5.20
N VAL A 99 13.03 19.61 -5.02
CA VAL A 99 14.34 20.16 -5.36
C VAL A 99 15.47 19.29 -4.78
N SER A 100 16.51 19.02 -5.57
CA SER A 100 17.66 18.23 -5.12
C SER A 100 18.51 19.01 -4.11
N VAL A 101 19.21 18.27 -3.25
CA VAL A 101 19.96 18.84 -2.13
C VAL A 101 21.30 18.18 -1.91
N ASP A 102 22.24 18.96 -1.35
CA ASP A 102 23.45 18.47 -0.70
C ASP A 102 23.55 19.10 0.69
N PHE A 103 24.15 18.37 1.63
CA PHE A 103 24.50 18.93 2.92
C PHE A 103 25.69 19.87 2.79
N LYS A 104 25.65 21.03 3.46
CA LYS A 104 26.67 22.09 3.33
C LYS A 104 27.97 21.78 4.03
N HIS A 105 27.91 21.03 5.13
CA HIS A 105 29.02 20.95 6.07
C HIS A 105 29.77 19.64 5.89
N GLY A 106 31.10 19.71 5.69
CA GLY A 106 31.95 18.53 5.57
C GLY A 106 31.82 17.78 4.24
N THR A 107 31.10 18.33 3.26
CA THR A 107 31.06 17.86 1.88
C THR A 107 31.98 18.70 0.99
N THR A 108 32.26 18.20 -0.22
CA THR A 108 33.07 18.90 -1.22
C THR A 108 32.21 19.31 -2.42
N THR A 109 32.09 18.44 -3.40
CA THR A 109 31.25 18.65 -4.59
C THR A 109 29.86 18.04 -4.43
N GLY A 110 29.63 17.21 -3.40
CA GLY A 110 28.35 16.54 -3.16
C GLY A 110 28.22 15.17 -3.82
N ILE A 111 29.05 14.86 -4.82
CA ILE A 111 28.83 13.69 -5.68
C ILE A 111 29.35 12.37 -5.10
N SER A 112 30.36 12.41 -4.24
CA SER A 112 31.05 11.22 -3.73
C SER A 112 30.12 10.37 -2.84
N ALA A 113 30.46 9.10 -2.66
CA ALA A 113 29.71 8.23 -1.75
C ALA A 113 29.71 8.78 -0.31
N ASP A 114 30.83 9.36 0.14
CA ASP A 114 30.95 10.02 1.44
C ASP A 114 30.03 11.25 1.53
N ASP A 115 30.07 12.14 0.53
CA ASP A 115 29.28 13.38 0.51
C ASP A 115 27.77 13.06 0.47
N ARG A 116 27.36 12.13 -0.41
CA ARG A 116 25.97 11.66 -0.50
C ARG A 116 25.51 11.00 0.80
N THR A 117 26.38 10.23 1.47
CA THR A 117 26.10 9.63 2.78
C THR A 117 25.87 10.70 3.84
N LEU A 118 26.72 11.73 3.90
CA LEU A 118 26.54 12.85 4.81
C LEU A 118 25.21 13.56 4.55
N THR A 119 24.84 13.75 3.28
CA THR A 119 23.56 14.35 2.92
C THR A 119 22.38 13.54 3.45
N VAL A 120 22.26 12.25 3.11
CA VAL A 120 21.11 11.43 3.53
C VAL A 120 21.04 11.26 5.05
N ARG A 121 22.17 11.07 5.74
CA ARG A 121 22.20 10.95 7.21
C ARG A 121 21.71 12.23 7.90
N ASN A 122 22.04 13.40 7.34
CA ASN A 122 21.62 14.67 7.92
C ASN A 122 20.19 15.06 7.55
N LEU A 123 19.62 14.53 6.46
CA LEU A 123 18.17 14.62 6.23
C LEU A 123 17.42 13.95 7.40
N ALA A 124 17.91 12.81 7.89
CA ALA A 124 17.33 12.05 9.01
C ALA A 124 17.68 12.61 10.41
N ASN A 125 18.48 13.67 10.50
CA ASN A 125 18.93 14.22 11.77
C ASN A 125 17.96 15.32 12.27
N PRO A 126 17.31 15.15 13.43
CA PRO A 126 16.34 16.14 13.93
C PRO A 126 16.98 17.48 14.33
N ASN A 127 18.30 17.54 14.52
CA ASN A 127 19.02 18.76 14.87
C ASN A 127 19.44 19.60 13.65
N VAL A 128 19.23 19.10 12.43
CA VAL A 128 19.64 19.77 11.19
C VAL A 128 18.46 20.51 10.59
N GLY A 129 18.66 21.76 10.16
CA GLY A 129 17.61 22.60 9.59
C GLY A 129 17.70 22.77 8.08
N ALA A 130 16.66 23.38 7.49
CA ALA A 130 16.60 23.70 6.06
C ALA A 130 17.82 24.48 5.53
N ALA A 131 18.40 25.33 6.38
CA ALA A 131 19.54 26.19 6.06
C ALA A 131 20.87 25.43 5.97
N ASP A 132 20.95 24.19 6.45
CA ASP A 132 22.15 23.36 6.38
C ASP A 132 22.29 22.62 5.02
N PHE A 133 21.31 22.78 4.13
CA PHE A 133 21.33 22.18 2.80
C PHE A 133 21.47 23.23 1.69
N THR A 134 22.28 22.94 0.69
CA THR A 134 22.29 23.66 -0.59
C THR A 134 21.21 23.11 -1.52
N ARG A 135 20.76 23.96 -2.46
CA ARG A 135 19.83 23.62 -3.54
C ARG A 135 20.36 24.31 -4.81
N PRO A 136 20.59 23.60 -5.93
CA PRO A 136 20.47 22.15 -6.10
C PRO A 136 21.57 21.35 -5.36
N GLY A 137 21.50 20.03 -5.47
CA GLY A 137 22.55 19.08 -5.06
C GLY A 137 22.37 17.71 -5.72
N HIS A 138 22.92 16.65 -5.11
CA HIS A 138 23.04 15.32 -5.73
C HIS A 138 22.21 14.22 -5.06
N ILE A 139 21.49 14.53 -3.99
CA ILE A 139 20.44 13.67 -3.44
C ILE A 139 19.08 14.22 -3.88
N PHE A 140 18.16 13.31 -4.21
CA PHE A 140 16.81 13.63 -4.69
C PHE A 140 15.76 13.23 -3.63
N PRO A 141 15.33 14.15 -2.75
CA PRO A 141 14.29 13.81 -1.79
C PRO A 141 12.95 13.53 -2.48
N LEU A 142 12.23 12.55 -1.94
CA LEU A 142 10.91 12.14 -2.43
C LEU A 142 9.90 12.24 -1.29
N ILE A 143 8.74 12.84 -1.55
CA ILE A 143 7.67 12.93 -0.55
C ILE A 143 6.79 11.70 -0.65
N ALA A 144 6.79 10.86 0.38
CA ALA A 144 5.86 9.74 0.50
C ALA A 144 4.45 10.25 0.82
N ARG A 145 3.44 9.60 0.25
CA ARG A 145 2.03 9.87 0.60
C ARG A 145 1.74 9.47 2.05
N GLU A 146 0.93 10.28 2.72
CA GLU A 146 0.47 9.99 4.07
C GLU A 146 -0.42 8.74 4.07
N GLY A 147 -0.09 7.72 4.86
CA GLY A 147 -0.68 6.38 4.81
C GLY A 147 0.25 5.33 4.17
N GLY A 148 1.31 5.76 3.48
CA GLY A 148 2.37 4.88 2.99
C GLY A 148 1.89 3.92 1.90
N VAL A 149 2.37 2.66 1.91
CA VAL A 149 2.10 1.69 0.84
C VAL A 149 0.62 1.35 0.68
N LEU A 150 -0.18 1.65 1.70
CA LEU A 150 -1.63 1.49 1.69
C LEU A 150 -2.32 2.51 0.77
N MET A 151 -1.70 3.67 0.54
CA MET A 151 -2.17 4.73 -0.36
C MET A 151 -1.66 4.59 -1.78
N ARG A 152 -0.39 4.22 -1.88
CA ARG A 152 0.38 4.20 -3.12
C ARG A 152 1.41 3.10 -2.95
N SER A 153 1.29 2.05 -3.76
CA SER A 153 2.17 0.89 -3.79
C SER A 153 3.52 1.18 -4.46
N GLY A 154 4.21 2.24 -4.01
CA GLY A 154 5.50 2.67 -4.56
C GLY A 154 6.69 2.42 -3.63
N HIS A 155 7.89 2.34 -4.20
CA HIS A 155 9.15 2.23 -3.47
C HIS A 155 9.39 3.40 -2.49
N THR A 156 8.93 4.60 -2.85
CA THR A 156 8.95 5.79 -1.98
C THR A 156 8.24 5.53 -0.66
N GLU A 157 6.99 5.06 -0.73
CA GLU A 157 6.20 4.73 0.45
C GLU A 157 6.78 3.54 1.22
N ALA A 158 7.23 2.50 0.52
CA ALA A 158 7.81 1.30 1.13
C ALA A 158 9.03 1.63 1.99
N ALA A 159 9.91 2.52 1.52
CA ALA A 159 11.09 2.93 2.28
C ALA A 159 10.75 3.64 3.60
N VAL A 160 9.76 4.54 3.56
CA VAL A 160 9.28 5.26 4.76
C VAL A 160 8.60 4.30 5.72
N ASP A 161 7.78 3.38 5.21
CA ASP A 161 7.07 2.40 6.03
C ASP A 161 8.01 1.38 6.68
N LEU A 162 9.03 0.90 5.96
CA LEU A 162 10.06 0.04 6.56
C LEU A 162 10.79 0.75 7.71
N CYS A 163 11.11 2.04 7.57
CA CYS A 163 11.69 2.82 8.66
C CYS A 163 10.76 2.88 9.87
N LYS A 164 9.46 3.17 9.65
CA LYS A 164 8.46 3.22 10.73
C LYS A 164 8.28 1.87 11.43
N LEU A 165 8.17 0.78 10.67
CA LEU A 165 8.02 -0.58 11.21
C LEU A 165 9.25 -1.05 11.98
N ALA A 166 10.44 -0.58 11.60
CA ALA A 166 11.69 -0.81 12.31
C ALA A 166 11.93 0.15 13.50
N GLY A 167 11.05 1.12 13.75
CA GLY A 167 11.23 2.11 14.82
C GLY A 167 12.37 3.11 14.57
N LEU A 168 12.72 3.35 13.30
CA LEU A 168 13.78 4.24 12.87
C LEU A 168 13.23 5.61 12.41
N PRO A 169 14.07 6.67 12.33
CA PRO A 169 13.69 7.92 11.67
C PRO A 169 13.15 7.63 10.27
N PRO A 170 12.00 8.22 9.87
CA PRO A 170 11.24 7.79 8.71
C PRO A 170 11.82 8.29 7.37
N ILE A 171 13.14 8.22 7.20
CA ILE A 171 13.83 8.66 5.99
C ILE A 171 14.63 7.49 5.44
N GLY A 172 14.26 7.06 4.23
CA GLY A 172 14.94 6.00 3.51
C GLY A 172 15.98 6.55 2.53
N VAL A 173 16.76 5.63 1.96
CA VAL A 173 17.59 5.84 0.77
C VAL A 173 17.20 4.75 -0.21
N ILE A 174 16.80 5.13 -1.42
CA ILE A 174 16.42 4.19 -2.48
C ILE A 174 17.15 4.49 -3.78
N CYS A 175 17.38 3.47 -4.59
CA CYS A 175 17.81 3.61 -5.98
C CYS A 175 17.52 2.30 -6.75
N GLU A 176 17.08 2.44 -7.99
CA GLU A 176 16.58 1.37 -8.85
C GLU A 176 17.73 0.53 -9.40
N LEU A 177 17.63 -0.80 -9.31
CA LEU A 177 18.62 -1.74 -9.86
C LEU A 177 18.68 -1.67 -11.39
N VAL A 178 19.89 -1.63 -11.92
CA VAL A 178 20.15 -1.65 -13.37
C VAL A 178 21.16 -2.74 -13.70
N ASN A 179 20.96 -3.37 -14.86
CA ASN A 179 21.89 -4.32 -15.42
C ASN A 179 23.11 -3.60 -16.03
N ASP A 180 24.23 -4.30 -16.16
CA ASP A 180 25.47 -3.75 -16.74
C ASP A 180 25.32 -3.27 -18.20
N ASP A 181 24.31 -3.76 -18.91
CA ASP A 181 23.98 -3.34 -20.28
C ASP A 181 23.07 -2.09 -20.34
N GLY A 182 22.74 -1.52 -19.17
CA GLY A 182 21.89 -0.33 -19.03
C GLY A 182 20.39 -0.62 -19.04
N THR A 183 19.96 -1.88 -19.17
CA THR A 183 18.55 -2.25 -19.01
C THR A 183 18.16 -2.30 -17.53
N VAL A 184 16.88 -2.14 -17.22
CA VAL A 184 16.40 -2.24 -15.84
C VAL A 184 16.38 -3.70 -15.38
N THR A 185 16.78 -3.95 -14.14
CA THR A 185 16.75 -5.29 -13.52
C THR A 185 15.32 -5.63 -13.08
N ARG A 186 14.76 -6.75 -13.57
CA ARG A 186 13.33 -7.10 -13.34
C ARG A 186 13.14 -8.54 -12.87
N GLY A 187 12.07 -8.78 -12.11
CA GLY A 187 11.60 -10.11 -11.71
C GLY A 187 12.70 -11.09 -11.27
N PRO A 188 12.96 -12.19 -12.00
CA PRO A 188 13.98 -13.18 -11.63
C PRO A 188 15.40 -12.61 -11.51
N GLN A 189 15.75 -11.56 -12.27
CA GLN A 189 17.07 -10.94 -12.19
C GLN A 189 17.28 -10.24 -10.84
N VAL A 190 16.23 -9.60 -10.32
CA VAL A 190 16.26 -8.96 -8.98
C VAL A 190 16.48 -10.03 -7.91
N THR A 191 15.79 -11.16 -8.02
CA THR A 191 15.94 -12.29 -7.10
C THR A 191 17.37 -12.85 -7.14
N ALA A 192 17.91 -13.07 -8.34
CA ALA A 192 19.29 -13.54 -8.52
C ALA A 192 20.33 -12.54 -7.97
N PHE A 193 20.08 -11.24 -8.11
CA PHE A 193 20.92 -10.19 -7.52
C PHE A 193 20.89 -10.26 -5.98
N ALA A 194 19.69 -10.34 -5.39
CA ALA A 194 19.52 -10.43 -3.95
C ALA A 194 20.24 -11.67 -3.37
N GLU A 195 20.10 -12.84 -4.01
CA GLU A 195 20.81 -14.06 -3.62
C GLU A 195 22.33 -13.92 -3.72
N LYS A 196 22.83 -13.41 -4.85
CA LYS A 196 24.26 -13.19 -5.09
C LYS A 196 24.91 -12.31 -4.03
N HIS A 197 24.21 -11.26 -3.61
CA HIS A 197 24.68 -10.28 -2.63
C HIS A 197 24.20 -10.56 -1.20
N GLN A 198 23.51 -11.68 -0.97
CA GLN A 198 22.97 -12.10 0.32
C GLN A 198 22.04 -11.04 0.97
N LEU A 199 21.29 -10.32 0.14
CA LEU A 199 20.34 -9.31 0.58
C LEU A 199 18.97 -9.94 0.81
N LYS A 200 18.28 -9.48 1.86
CA LYS A 200 16.88 -9.84 2.09
C LYS A 200 15.99 -9.12 1.08
N GLN A 201 15.02 -9.84 0.50
CA GLN A 201 14.08 -9.29 -0.49
C GLN A 201 12.64 -9.39 0.01
N VAL A 202 11.84 -8.37 -0.26
CA VAL A 202 10.39 -8.35 -0.01
C VAL A 202 9.64 -7.64 -1.13
N SER A 203 8.35 -7.90 -1.30
CA SER A 203 7.51 -7.13 -2.22
C SER A 203 6.73 -6.03 -1.49
N VAL A 204 6.30 -5.00 -2.22
CA VAL A 204 5.36 -4.00 -1.70
C VAL A 204 4.04 -4.66 -1.28
N ALA A 205 3.56 -5.66 -2.02
CA ALA A 205 2.39 -6.45 -1.66
C ALA A 205 2.54 -7.17 -0.30
N ASP A 206 3.72 -7.76 -0.02
CA ASP A 206 4.01 -8.39 1.27
C ASP A 206 3.99 -7.35 2.42
N LEU A 207 4.49 -6.14 2.16
CA LEU A 207 4.48 -5.03 3.12
C LEU A 207 3.06 -4.53 3.40
N ILE A 208 2.23 -4.37 2.36
CA ILE A 208 0.80 -4.02 2.47
C ILE A 208 0.10 -5.07 3.34
N ALA A 209 0.24 -6.36 2.99
CA ALA A 209 -0.38 -7.45 3.73
C ALA A 209 0.09 -7.51 5.19
N TYR A 210 1.36 -7.25 5.47
CA TYR A 210 1.88 -7.20 6.83
C TYR A 210 1.30 -6.04 7.64
N ARG A 211 1.30 -4.82 7.09
CA ARG A 211 0.75 -3.63 7.75
C ARG A 211 -0.74 -3.81 8.04
N GLN A 212 -1.52 -4.25 7.07
CA GLN A 212 -2.96 -4.46 7.25
C GLN A 212 -3.30 -5.48 8.36
N ARG A 213 -2.48 -6.52 8.56
CA ARG A 213 -2.70 -7.52 9.62
C ARG A 213 -2.26 -7.06 11.00
N LYS A 214 -1.28 -6.15 11.06
CA LYS A 214 -0.63 -5.70 12.32
C LYS A 214 -1.19 -4.39 12.85
N GLU A 215 -1.55 -3.48 11.96
CA GLU A 215 -2.05 -2.16 12.30
C GLU A 215 -3.59 -2.15 12.27
N THR A 216 -4.18 -1.36 13.16
CA THR A 216 -5.59 -0.97 13.07
C THR A 216 -5.62 0.41 12.45
N LEU A 217 -6.10 0.49 11.21
CA LEU A 217 -6.08 1.70 10.39
C LEU A 217 -7.41 2.46 10.47
N VAL A 218 -8.49 1.77 10.81
CA VAL A 218 -9.84 2.33 10.84
C VAL A 218 -10.16 2.94 12.20
N GLU A 219 -10.81 4.09 12.18
CA GLU A 219 -11.36 4.75 13.36
C GLU A 219 -12.88 4.85 13.23
N MET A 220 -13.63 4.34 14.22
CA MET A 220 -15.08 4.53 14.28
C MET A 220 -15.39 5.96 14.74
N GLY A 221 -15.79 6.82 13.80
CA GLY A 221 -16.06 8.24 14.07
C GLY A 221 -17.44 8.51 14.66
N SER A 222 -18.49 7.85 14.16
CA SER A 222 -19.85 8.08 14.64
C SER A 222 -20.74 6.84 14.58
N SER A 223 -21.76 6.83 15.45
CA SER A 223 -22.75 5.76 15.56
C SER A 223 -24.14 6.38 15.60
N PHE A 224 -25.02 5.96 14.70
CA PHE A 224 -26.40 6.46 14.63
C PHE A 224 -27.36 5.36 14.16
N THR A 225 -28.66 5.55 14.39
CA THR A 225 -29.71 4.62 13.94
C THR A 225 -30.35 5.18 12.67
N ILE A 226 -30.63 4.29 11.72
CA ILE A 226 -31.31 4.62 10.47
C ILE A 226 -32.55 3.74 10.29
N GLU A 227 -33.56 4.29 9.62
CA GLU A 227 -34.71 3.54 9.13
C GLU A 227 -34.42 3.08 7.69
N THR A 228 -34.50 1.78 7.46
CA THR A 228 -34.33 1.19 6.13
C THR A 228 -35.64 0.57 5.66
N PRO A 229 -35.81 0.28 4.36
CA PRO A 229 -36.98 -0.46 3.86
C PRO A 229 -37.18 -1.84 4.50
N PHE A 230 -36.16 -2.37 5.19
CA PHE A 230 -36.12 -3.69 5.84
C PHE A 230 -36.04 -3.57 7.37
N GLY A 231 -36.41 -2.41 7.92
CA GLY A 231 -36.46 -2.16 9.36
C GLY A 231 -35.32 -1.27 9.89
N PRO A 232 -35.28 -1.05 11.22
CA PRO A 232 -34.28 -0.21 11.85
C PRO A 232 -32.90 -0.87 11.83
N ALA A 233 -31.87 -0.09 11.55
CA ALA A 233 -30.48 -0.54 11.53
C ALA A 233 -29.57 0.45 12.24
N LYS A 234 -28.44 -0.04 12.76
CA LYS A 234 -27.40 0.79 13.36
C LYS A 234 -26.31 1.03 12.30
N ALA A 235 -25.99 2.28 12.05
CA ALA A 235 -24.93 2.68 11.15
C ALA A 235 -23.70 3.15 11.94
N HIS A 236 -22.54 2.65 11.55
CA HIS A 236 -21.23 3.07 12.05
C HIS A 236 -20.43 3.68 10.90
N ALA A 237 -20.00 4.91 11.06
CA ALA A 237 -19.12 5.59 10.11
C ALA A 237 -17.67 5.38 10.51
N TYR A 238 -16.86 4.88 9.58
CA TYR A 238 -15.43 4.63 9.73
C TYR A 238 -14.63 5.54 8.83
N SER A 239 -13.51 6.05 9.30
CA SER A 239 -12.54 6.82 8.52
C SER A 239 -11.14 6.27 8.69
N LEU A 240 -10.25 6.62 7.76
CA LEU A 240 -8.81 6.47 7.93
C LEU A 240 -8.24 7.83 8.39
N PRO A 241 -7.16 7.86 9.21
CA PRO A 241 -6.58 9.12 9.69
C PRO A 241 -6.15 10.08 8.57
N TRP A 242 -5.81 9.53 7.40
CA TRP A 242 -5.29 10.26 6.24
C TRP A 242 -6.26 10.28 5.04
N ASP A 243 -7.45 9.70 5.17
CA ASP A 243 -8.49 9.76 4.13
C ASP A 243 -9.71 10.49 4.68
N PRO A 244 -10.12 11.64 4.11
CA PRO A 244 -11.35 12.31 4.52
C PRO A 244 -12.60 11.51 4.17
N MET A 245 -12.50 10.46 3.33
CA MET A 245 -13.63 9.60 2.99
C MET A 245 -14.08 8.76 4.18
N GLN A 246 -15.40 8.66 4.35
CA GLN A 246 -16.02 7.80 5.36
C GLN A 246 -16.67 6.58 4.72
N HIS A 247 -16.43 5.42 5.30
CA HIS A 247 -17.09 4.15 4.99
C HIS A 247 -18.19 3.91 6.00
N VAL A 248 -19.20 3.12 5.63
CA VAL A 248 -20.35 2.87 6.51
C VAL A 248 -20.55 1.39 6.70
N ALA A 249 -20.59 0.94 7.95
CA ALA A 249 -21.09 -0.38 8.30
C ALA A 249 -22.54 -0.24 8.79
N ILE A 250 -23.47 -0.90 8.09
CA ILE A 250 -24.88 -0.97 8.47
C ILE A 250 -25.13 -2.33 9.12
N ILE A 251 -25.59 -2.31 10.35
CA ILE A 251 -25.81 -3.47 11.20
C ILE A 251 -27.32 -3.63 11.41
N PHE A 252 -27.83 -4.78 11.00
CA PHE A 252 -29.22 -5.17 11.18
C PHE A 252 -29.30 -6.16 12.34
N GLY A 253 -30.15 -5.87 13.33
CA GLY A 253 -30.31 -6.72 14.51
C GLY A 253 -29.08 -6.74 15.42
N ASP A 254 -28.94 -7.83 16.17
CA ASP A 254 -27.82 -8.06 17.09
C ASP A 254 -26.80 -9.00 16.45
N ILE A 255 -25.53 -8.58 16.43
CA ILE A 255 -24.40 -9.36 15.90
C ILE A 255 -23.87 -10.39 16.90
N ARG A 256 -24.53 -10.57 18.06
CA ARG A 256 -24.30 -11.64 19.05
C ARG A 256 -22.80 -11.75 19.42
N ASP A 257 -22.24 -12.95 19.32
CA ASP A 257 -20.85 -13.30 19.62
C ASP A 257 -19.91 -13.12 18.40
N GLY A 258 -20.40 -12.55 17.30
CA GLY A 258 -19.62 -12.32 16.09
C GLY A 258 -19.31 -13.58 15.29
N VAL A 259 -20.04 -14.68 15.52
CA VAL A 259 -19.85 -15.97 14.84
C VAL A 259 -20.94 -16.20 13.79
N ASP A 260 -20.50 -16.57 12.59
CA ASP A 260 -21.31 -16.95 11.41
C ASP A 260 -22.33 -15.88 11.02
N ILE A 261 -21.89 -14.62 11.07
CA ILE A 261 -22.72 -13.46 10.77
C ILE A 261 -22.87 -13.29 9.25
N PRO A 262 -24.10 -13.13 8.72
CA PRO A 262 -24.31 -12.74 7.34
C PRO A 262 -23.65 -11.39 7.04
N VAL A 263 -22.67 -11.37 6.13
CA VAL A 263 -21.91 -10.16 5.79
C VAL A 263 -21.89 -9.92 4.29
N ARG A 264 -22.12 -8.67 3.91
CA ARG A 264 -21.90 -8.17 2.56
C ARG A 264 -20.80 -7.09 2.57
N LEU A 265 -19.67 -7.36 1.93
CA LEU A 265 -18.73 -6.32 1.51
C LEU A 265 -19.24 -5.75 0.18
N HIS A 266 -19.71 -4.50 0.19
CA HIS A 266 -20.31 -3.82 -0.96
C HIS A 266 -19.49 -2.61 -1.36
N LEU A 267 -19.11 -2.55 -2.63
CA LEU A 267 -18.48 -1.37 -3.23
C LEU A 267 -19.56 -0.41 -3.68
N GLU A 268 -19.36 0.85 -3.35
CA GLU A 268 -20.20 1.94 -3.81
C GLU A 268 -20.34 1.90 -5.33
N ASN A 269 -21.58 1.93 -5.79
CA ASN A 269 -21.89 2.24 -7.16
C ASN A 269 -23.09 3.17 -7.19
N VAL A 270 -22.84 4.47 -7.15
CA VAL A 270 -23.90 5.50 -7.04
C VAL A 270 -24.96 5.34 -8.14
N THR A 271 -24.55 5.01 -9.38
CA THR A 271 -25.47 4.85 -10.51
C THR A 271 -26.46 3.70 -10.32
N ARG A 272 -26.05 2.62 -9.63
CA ARG A 272 -26.89 1.43 -9.39
C ARG A 272 -27.59 1.47 -8.04
N ASP A 273 -26.90 1.96 -7.02
CA ASP A 273 -27.37 1.94 -5.63
C ASP A 273 -28.36 3.07 -5.36
N VAL A 274 -28.16 4.26 -5.95
CA VAL A 274 -29.02 5.43 -5.75
C VAL A 274 -30.03 5.59 -6.90
N PHE A 275 -29.52 5.64 -8.14
CA PHE A 275 -30.33 5.96 -9.33
C PHE A 275 -30.83 4.75 -10.12
N GLY A 276 -30.40 3.54 -9.76
CA GLY A 276 -30.77 2.32 -10.47
C GLY A 276 -32.23 1.95 -10.26
N ALA A 277 -32.89 1.45 -11.33
CA ALA A 277 -34.27 0.97 -11.26
C ALA A 277 -34.45 -0.26 -10.34
N ARG A 278 -33.39 -1.03 -10.12
CA ARG A 278 -33.32 -2.12 -9.13
C ARG A 278 -32.04 -1.94 -8.33
N ARG A 279 -32.18 -1.77 -7.01
CA ARG A 279 -31.04 -1.56 -6.13
C ARG A 279 -30.46 -2.91 -5.72
N PRO A 280 -29.17 -3.17 -6.01
CA PRO A 280 -28.54 -4.43 -5.64
C PRO A 280 -28.60 -4.74 -4.15
N LEU A 281 -28.52 -3.70 -3.31
CA LEU A 281 -28.54 -3.76 -1.86
C LEU A 281 -29.84 -4.33 -1.30
N ASP A 282 -30.99 -4.05 -1.91
CA ASP A 282 -32.31 -4.51 -1.44
C ASP A 282 -32.36 -6.03 -1.27
N ARG A 283 -31.73 -6.76 -2.20
CA ARG A 283 -31.68 -8.22 -2.16
C ARG A 283 -30.81 -8.74 -1.00
N TYR A 284 -29.70 -8.06 -0.70
CA TYR A 284 -28.84 -8.44 0.42
C TYR A 284 -29.49 -8.09 1.75
N MET A 285 -30.16 -6.94 1.85
CA MET A 285 -30.93 -6.55 3.03
C MET A 285 -32.06 -7.55 3.31
N ALA A 286 -32.83 -7.94 2.29
CA ALA A 286 -33.86 -8.98 2.41
C ALA A 286 -33.28 -10.31 2.92
N LYS A 287 -32.11 -10.73 2.40
CA LYS A 287 -31.47 -11.97 2.85
C LYS A 287 -30.97 -11.87 4.29
N ILE A 288 -30.45 -10.71 4.71
CA ILE A 288 -30.02 -10.47 6.09
C ILE A 288 -31.21 -10.50 7.05
N GLU A 289 -32.36 -9.98 6.63
CA GLU A 289 -33.61 -10.04 7.39
C GLU A 289 -34.09 -11.49 7.57
N GLU A 290 -34.06 -12.31 6.50
CA GLU A 290 -34.39 -13.74 6.56
C GLU A 290 -33.50 -14.53 7.56
N GLU A 291 -32.22 -14.19 7.64
CA GLU A 291 -31.26 -14.82 8.56
C GLU A 291 -31.33 -14.25 10.00
N GLY A 292 -32.15 -13.22 10.23
CA GLY A 292 -32.42 -12.64 11.55
C GLY A 292 -31.40 -11.59 12.03
N GLY A 293 -30.50 -11.12 11.16
CA GLY A 293 -29.49 -10.10 11.48
C GLY A 293 -28.19 -10.26 10.68
N GLY A 294 -27.42 -9.18 10.53
CA GLY A 294 -26.21 -9.18 9.71
C GLY A 294 -25.60 -7.81 9.48
N VAL A 295 -24.52 -7.75 8.69
CA VAL A 295 -23.75 -6.53 8.46
C VAL A 295 -23.55 -6.28 6.96
N ILE A 296 -23.82 -5.06 6.51
CA ILE A 296 -23.42 -4.57 5.20
C ILE A 296 -22.32 -3.53 5.40
N ILE A 297 -21.15 -3.77 4.84
CA ILE A 297 -20.07 -2.79 4.78
C ILE A 297 -20.13 -2.13 3.41
N TYR A 298 -20.44 -0.84 3.41
CA TYR A 298 -20.47 0.01 2.23
C TYR A 298 -19.15 0.76 2.13
N LEU A 299 -18.30 0.30 1.21
CA LEU A 299 -16.99 0.83 0.92
C LEU A 299 -17.11 1.86 -0.21
N ARG A 300 -16.73 3.11 0.05
CA ARG A 300 -16.89 4.21 -0.92
C ARG A 300 -15.86 4.14 -2.05
N GLU A 301 -16.27 4.37 -3.28
CA GLU A 301 -15.40 4.25 -4.44
C GLU A 301 -14.38 5.39 -4.45
N GLY A 302 -13.12 5.09 -4.79
CA GLY A 302 -12.03 6.07 -4.80
C GLY A 302 -11.45 6.42 -3.42
N SER A 303 -11.92 5.76 -2.36
CA SER A 303 -11.23 5.75 -1.07
C SER A 303 -10.07 4.76 -1.07
N VAL A 304 -9.16 4.98 -0.13
CA VAL A 304 -7.95 4.18 0.02
C VAL A 304 -8.32 2.78 0.45
N GLY A 305 -7.86 1.77 -0.28
CA GLY A 305 -8.30 0.41 0.00
C GLY A 305 -9.62 0.04 -0.65
N VAL A 306 -10.15 0.80 -1.63
CA VAL A 306 -11.38 0.44 -2.35
C VAL A 306 -11.16 0.57 -3.84
N GLY A 307 -11.36 -0.53 -4.56
CA GLY A 307 -11.23 -0.59 -6.01
C GLY A 307 -12.12 0.39 -6.75
N GLN A 308 -11.66 0.85 -7.91
CA GLN A 308 -12.51 1.57 -8.86
C GLN A 308 -13.18 0.58 -9.82
N THR A 309 -14.49 0.69 -9.96
CA THR A 309 -15.25 -0.04 -10.98
C THR A 309 -15.33 0.80 -12.26
N ASP A 310 -14.52 0.46 -13.27
CA ASP A 310 -14.62 1.10 -14.58
C ASP A 310 -15.94 0.71 -15.28
N HIS A 311 -16.94 1.57 -15.13
CA HIS A 311 -18.24 1.44 -15.77
C HIS A 311 -18.61 2.71 -16.53
N GLY A 312 -17.78 3.07 -17.52
CA GLY A 312 -18.31 3.62 -18.77
C GLY A 312 -17.61 4.85 -19.33
N CYS A 313 -16.47 4.66 -20.01
CA CYS A 313 -16.22 5.28 -21.32
C CYS A 313 -15.12 4.50 -22.06
N LYS A 314 -15.51 3.52 -22.90
CA LYS A 314 -14.60 2.94 -23.89
C LYS A 314 -14.39 3.97 -25.00
N LEU A 315 -13.38 4.83 -24.85
CA LEU A 315 -12.71 5.45 -25.98
C LEU A 315 -11.48 4.58 -26.30
N HIS A 316 -11.48 4.07 -27.53
CA HIS A 316 -10.52 3.13 -28.11
C HIS A 316 -9.05 3.33 -27.71
N GLN A 317 -8.40 2.27 -27.20
CA GLN A 317 -7.26 1.56 -27.84
C GLN A 317 -6.63 0.51 -26.89
N ASP A 318 -6.57 -0.75 -27.37
CA ASP A 318 -5.63 -1.83 -27.03
C ASP A 318 -5.12 -2.01 -25.58
N GLN A 319 -6.01 -2.34 -24.64
CA GLN A 319 -5.61 -2.83 -23.29
C GLN A 319 -6.48 -3.99 -22.78
N GLU A 320 -6.48 -5.13 -23.48
CA GLU A 320 -7.19 -6.33 -22.98
C GLU A 320 -6.40 -7.15 -21.93
N ARG A 321 -5.15 -6.78 -21.62
CA ARG A 321 -4.34 -7.44 -20.57
C ARG A 321 -4.23 -6.66 -19.26
N HIS A 322 -4.55 -5.36 -19.21
CA HIS A 322 -4.46 -4.54 -17.99
C HIS A 322 -5.73 -4.59 -17.12
N SER A 323 -6.89 -4.90 -17.70
CA SER A 323 -8.18 -4.86 -16.98
C SER A 323 -8.40 -5.97 -15.95
N LYS A 324 -7.72 -7.11 -16.08
CA LYS A 324 -7.88 -8.26 -15.17
C LYS A 324 -7.02 -8.17 -13.91
N THR A 325 -5.95 -7.38 -13.94
CA THR A 325 -4.98 -7.25 -12.83
C THR A 325 -5.34 -6.07 -11.91
N GLN A 326 -5.75 -4.92 -12.47
CA GLN A 326 -6.37 -3.83 -11.69
C GLN A 326 -7.58 -4.29 -10.87
N ALA A 327 -8.37 -5.23 -11.41
CA ALA A 327 -9.48 -5.84 -10.70
C ALA A 327 -9.02 -6.67 -9.48
N ARG A 328 -7.82 -7.28 -9.52
CA ARG A 328 -7.25 -8.06 -8.41
C ARG A 328 -6.67 -7.17 -7.33
N GLU A 329 -5.89 -6.14 -7.66
CA GLU A 329 -5.37 -5.18 -6.66
C GLU A 329 -6.50 -4.46 -5.91
N SER A 330 -7.51 -4.01 -6.66
CA SER A 330 -8.79 -3.51 -6.15
C SER A 330 -9.41 -4.49 -5.16
N GLU A 331 -9.53 -5.76 -5.54
CA GLU A 331 -10.15 -6.81 -4.72
C GLU A 331 -9.38 -7.09 -3.41
N TRP A 332 -8.04 -7.02 -3.39
CA TRP A 332 -7.25 -7.18 -2.16
C TRP A 332 -7.29 -5.95 -1.23
N LEU A 333 -7.28 -4.76 -1.80
CA LEU A 333 -7.45 -3.49 -1.09
C LEU A 333 -8.84 -3.45 -0.41
N GLU A 334 -9.89 -3.80 -1.16
CA GLU A 334 -11.29 -3.88 -0.69
C GLU A 334 -11.47 -4.82 0.50
N ILE A 335 -10.69 -5.92 0.51
CA ILE A 335 -10.70 -6.92 1.58
C ILE A 335 -10.05 -6.36 2.84
N GLY A 336 -8.95 -5.61 2.73
CA GLY A 336 -8.18 -5.16 3.88
C GLY A 336 -8.98 -4.21 4.79
N LEU A 337 -9.63 -3.21 4.18
CA LEU A 337 -10.41 -2.24 4.94
C LEU A 337 -11.71 -2.84 5.48
N GLY A 338 -12.44 -3.59 4.66
CA GLY A 338 -13.66 -4.29 5.08
C GLY A 338 -13.38 -5.28 6.21
N ALA A 339 -12.27 -6.01 6.15
CA ALA A 339 -11.86 -6.93 7.21
C ALA A 339 -11.54 -6.20 8.53
N GLN A 340 -10.89 -5.03 8.48
CA GLN A 340 -10.61 -4.26 9.69
C GLN A 340 -11.88 -3.69 10.32
N ILE A 341 -12.84 -3.23 9.52
CA ILE A 341 -14.15 -2.81 10.01
C ILE A 341 -14.87 -3.99 10.68
N LEU A 342 -14.88 -5.17 10.07
CA LEU A 342 -15.48 -6.37 10.68
C LEU A 342 -14.80 -6.74 12.00
N LYS A 343 -13.48 -6.64 12.07
CA LYS A 343 -12.71 -6.92 13.27
C LYS A 343 -13.03 -5.93 14.40
N ASP A 344 -13.19 -4.64 14.08
CA ASP A 344 -13.61 -3.61 15.05
C ASP A 344 -15.03 -3.89 15.59
N LEU A 345 -15.93 -4.37 14.72
CA LEU A 345 -17.27 -4.82 15.10
C LEU A 345 -17.27 -6.13 15.93
N GLY A 346 -16.12 -6.75 16.17
CA GLY A 346 -15.99 -7.99 16.93
C GLY A 346 -16.37 -9.26 16.15
N VAL A 347 -16.45 -9.20 14.82
CA VAL A 347 -16.81 -10.35 13.99
C VAL A 347 -15.60 -11.26 13.78
N THR A 348 -15.77 -12.56 14.03
CA THR A 348 -14.72 -13.59 13.92
C THR A 348 -15.00 -14.63 12.83
N SER A 349 -16.28 -14.87 12.50
CA SER A 349 -16.63 -15.63 11.30
C SER A 349 -17.86 -15.06 10.57
N ILE A 350 -17.86 -15.20 9.25
CA ILE A 350 -18.87 -14.63 8.36
C ILE A 350 -19.52 -15.67 7.46
N LYS A 351 -20.81 -15.46 7.18
CA LYS A 351 -21.50 -16.02 6.01
C LYS A 351 -21.54 -14.96 4.93
N LEU A 352 -20.68 -15.12 3.93
CA LEU A 352 -20.45 -14.11 2.91
C LEU A 352 -21.60 -14.09 1.89
N LEU A 353 -22.23 -12.93 1.72
CA LEU A 353 -23.28 -12.70 0.71
C LEU A 353 -22.67 -12.20 -0.60
N THR A 354 -22.79 -12.99 -1.67
CA THR A 354 -22.22 -12.65 -2.99
C THR A 354 -23.13 -13.03 -4.15
N ARG A 355 -22.96 -12.35 -5.31
CA ARG A 355 -23.64 -12.71 -6.58
C ARG A 355 -22.88 -13.78 -7.36
N SER A 356 -21.56 -13.75 -7.26
CA SER A 356 -20.65 -14.56 -8.06
C SER A 356 -19.76 -15.39 -7.14
N GLU A 357 -19.27 -16.53 -7.64
CA GLU A 357 -18.18 -17.26 -6.99
C GLU A 357 -16.97 -16.31 -6.88
N ARG A 358 -16.84 -15.66 -5.72
CA ARG A 358 -15.67 -14.89 -5.36
C ARG A 358 -14.98 -15.66 -4.25
N HIS A 359 -13.75 -16.07 -4.50
CA HIS A 359 -12.86 -16.56 -3.46
C HIS A 359 -12.14 -15.36 -2.87
N TYR A 360 -12.59 -14.91 -1.70
CA TYR A 360 -11.91 -13.88 -0.95
C TYR A 360 -10.67 -14.49 -0.28
N VAL A 361 -9.54 -14.45 -0.97
CA VAL A 361 -8.24 -14.86 -0.42
C VAL A 361 -7.73 -13.67 0.40
N GLY A 362 -7.68 -13.78 1.73
CA GLY A 362 -7.10 -12.73 2.58
C GLY A 362 -7.80 -12.46 3.91
N LEU A 363 -9.11 -12.69 4.03
CA LEU A 363 -9.89 -12.47 5.26
C LEU A 363 -9.38 -13.27 6.46
N GLU A 364 -8.91 -14.50 6.21
CA GLU A 364 -8.29 -15.35 7.25
C GLU A 364 -7.04 -14.70 7.86
N GLY A 365 -6.31 -13.90 7.09
CA GLY A 365 -5.15 -13.14 7.56
C GLY A 365 -5.50 -12.08 8.60
N PHE A 366 -6.75 -11.61 8.62
CA PHE A 366 -7.27 -10.67 9.61
C PHE A 366 -7.93 -11.37 10.81
N GLY A 367 -7.92 -12.71 10.83
CA GLY A 367 -8.59 -13.51 11.85
C GLY A 367 -10.08 -13.72 11.59
N ILE A 368 -10.56 -13.48 10.37
CA ILE A 368 -11.98 -13.65 10.00
C ILE A 368 -12.14 -14.90 9.14
N LYS A 369 -12.89 -15.88 9.64
CA LYS A 369 -13.16 -17.14 8.92
C LYS A 369 -14.41 -17.01 8.05
N ILE A 370 -14.33 -17.44 6.79
CA ILE A 370 -15.53 -17.60 5.95
C ILE A 370 -16.12 -18.98 6.24
N ALA A 371 -17.27 -19.01 6.93
CA ALA A 371 -17.94 -20.26 7.27
C ALA A 371 -18.78 -20.80 6.11
N GLU A 372 -19.45 -19.89 5.40
CA GLU A 372 -20.33 -20.21 4.28
C GLU A 372 -20.34 -19.07 3.27
N THR A 373 -20.52 -19.39 1.99
CA THR A 373 -20.77 -18.39 0.93
C THR A 373 -22.19 -18.56 0.42
N ILE A 374 -23.06 -17.62 0.77
CA ILE A 374 -24.47 -17.63 0.37
C ILE A 374 -24.59 -16.86 -0.95
N ARG A 375 -25.11 -17.54 -1.97
CA ARG A 375 -25.44 -16.90 -3.24
C ARG A 375 -26.82 -16.28 -3.14
N CYS A 376 -26.87 -14.97 -3.33
CA CYS A 376 -28.13 -14.24 -3.45
C CYS A 376 -28.47 -14.02 -4.91
#